data_AF-A0A8K0NWZ1-F1
#
_entry.id   AF-A0A8K0NWZ1-F1
#
_cell.length_a   1.000
_cell.length_b   1.000
_cell.length_c   1.000
_cell.angle_alpha   90.00
_cell.angle_beta   90.00
_cell.angle_gamma   90.00
#
_symmetry.space_group_name_H-M   'P 1'
#
loop_
_entity.id
_entity.type
_entity.pdbx_description
1 polymer ?
#
loop_
_entity_poly.entity_id
_entity_poly.type
_entity_poly.pdbx_seq_one_letter_code
_entity_poly.pdbx_strand_id
1 'polypeptide(L)'
;MDSEIMSTTASIFRSGPVKDRHFGWQDYAVFAGMLVVSAMIGIYHGFNWRQILCRWTGGFSRAPSKGGADGGQAESAGGGQSSGEFLMGNRSMSTVPVALSMLASFLSSITLMGQPAEVYLFGSQMWLFGLAAFFVVPIAGYIFVPLFHKLQVTSAYEGGMKAVVWTDTFQVVILYGSMIAVLVKGTIDIGGISTVWERNEASGRNIFFNWNPDPTDRYSVWSVVLGVGCLHVGTYGANQLQVQRYLSVATVAQARTMLWINAAGWTLVSLLTVYAGMLIYAAYFDCDPLISQTVKKPDQLFPLFVMDSLGDFPGFPGLFVSGIFSAGLSTVSTGVNSLAAIWFTELTGSSAEAKLCKGSQSGSVPKSALLKIRLSERASAIAVKALALGFGLFSYGVVFLVPYMGGLVPVSIFFYLTKYKI
;
A
#
# COMPACT_ATOMS: atom_id res chain seq x y z
N MET A 1 -24.60 -46.04 15.61
CA MET A 1 -23.78 -45.91 16.83
C MET A 1 -22.68 -44.86 16.66
N ASP A 2 -22.08 -44.73 15.47
CA ASP A 2 -21.03 -43.73 15.21
C ASP A 2 -21.52 -42.28 14.99
N SER A 3 -22.78 -42.08 14.56
CA SER A 3 -23.36 -40.74 14.38
C SER A 3 -23.73 -40.05 15.71
N GLU A 4 -24.12 -40.81 16.73
CA GLU A 4 -24.38 -40.30 18.08
C GLU A 4 -23.08 -40.02 18.83
N ILE A 5 -22.02 -40.81 18.63
CA ILE A 5 -20.71 -40.56 19.26
C ILE A 5 -20.07 -39.29 18.67
N MET A 6 -20.22 -39.03 17.37
CA MET A 6 -19.70 -37.79 16.75
C MET A 6 -20.50 -36.54 17.17
N SER A 7 -21.81 -36.68 17.40
CA SER A 7 -22.67 -35.62 17.98
C SER A 7 -22.34 -35.36 19.46
N THR A 8 -22.12 -36.43 20.24
CA THR A 8 -21.83 -36.34 21.68
C THR A 8 -20.41 -35.80 21.92
N THR A 9 -19.43 -36.14 21.09
CA THR A 9 -18.05 -35.62 21.21
C THR A 9 -17.96 -34.15 20.80
N ALA A 10 -18.77 -33.69 19.85
CA ALA A 10 -18.88 -32.26 19.50
C ALA A 10 -19.50 -31.41 20.61
N SER A 11 -20.33 -32.01 21.48
CA SER A 11 -20.95 -31.31 22.62
C SER A 11 -20.02 -31.08 23.81
N ILE A 12 -18.87 -31.77 23.86
CA ILE A 12 -17.93 -31.72 24.98
C ILE A 12 -16.90 -30.57 24.83
N PHE A 13 -16.74 -30.00 23.63
CA PHE A 13 -15.73 -28.96 23.34
C PHE A 13 -16.26 -27.51 23.27
N ARG A 14 -17.45 -27.22 23.79
CA ARG A 14 -17.91 -25.84 24.00
C ARG A 14 -18.61 -25.65 25.34
N SER A 15 -17.85 -25.22 26.35
CA SER A 15 -18.40 -24.58 27.55
C SER A 15 -18.26 -23.05 27.51
N GLY A 16 -18.28 -22.46 26.31
CA GLY A 16 -18.40 -21.02 26.10
C GLY A 16 -19.59 -20.70 25.21
N PRO A 17 -20.36 -19.63 25.47
CA PRO A 17 -21.44 -19.22 24.59
C PRO A 17 -20.89 -18.97 23.18
N VAL A 18 -21.64 -19.38 22.16
CA VAL A 18 -21.33 -19.01 20.77
C VAL A 18 -21.37 -17.49 20.70
N LYS A 19 -20.21 -16.83 20.62
CA LYS A 19 -20.18 -15.38 20.43
C LYS A 19 -20.91 -15.07 19.13
N ASP A 20 -21.83 -14.12 19.21
CA ASP A 20 -22.56 -13.62 18.05
C ASP A 20 -21.59 -12.79 17.19
N ARG A 21 -21.01 -13.43 16.17
CA ARG A 21 -20.00 -12.85 15.28
C ARG A 21 -20.68 -12.08 14.15
N HIS A 22 -21.35 -10.98 14.48
CA HIS A 22 -21.98 -10.10 13.49
C HIS A 22 -21.45 -8.67 13.61
N PHE A 23 -21.44 -7.98 12.47
CA PHE A 23 -21.03 -6.59 12.40
C PHE A 23 -22.18 -5.72 12.92
N GLY A 24 -21.95 -4.98 14.00
CA GLY A 24 -22.95 -4.11 14.59
C GLY A 24 -23.18 -2.85 13.77
N TRP A 25 -24.28 -2.14 14.04
CA TRP A 25 -24.50 -0.80 13.46
C TRP A 25 -23.35 0.15 13.79
N GLN A 26 -22.76 0.05 14.99
CA GLN A 26 -21.61 0.84 15.43
C GLN A 26 -20.39 0.59 14.53
N ASP A 27 -20.15 -0.67 14.14
CA ASP A 27 -19.05 -1.02 13.24
C ASP A 27 -19.25 -0.45 11.85
N TYR A 28 -20.48 -0.53 11.31
CA TYR A 28 -20.82 0.10 10.03
C TYR A 28 -20.68 1.63 10.09
N ALA A 29 -21.11 2.25 11.19
CA ALA A 29 -21.01 3.70 11.38
C ALA A 29 -19.56 4.16 11.44
N VAL A 30 -18.69 3.46 12.17
CA VAL A 30 -17.24 3.75 12.22
C VAL A 30 -16.61 3.51 10.86
N PHE A 31 -16.92 2.40 10.20
CA PHE A 31 -16.41 2.10 8.85
C PHE A 31 -16.77 3.19 7.84
N ALA A 32 -18.04 3.60 7.78
CA ALA A 32 -18.49 4.66 6.90
C ALA A 32 -17.88 6.02 7.26
N GLY A 33 -17.80 6.33 8.56
CA GLY A 33 -17.16 7.55 9.05
C GLY A 33 -15.68 7.64 8.65
N MET A 34 -14.95 6.53 8.70
CA MET A 34 -13.54 6.46 8.29
C MET A 34 -13.35 6.72 6.78
N LEU A 35 -14.27 6.24 5.95
CA LEU A 35 -14.27 6.55 4.51
C LEU A 35 -14.56 8.04 4.26
N VAL A 36 -15.50 8.63 5.00
CA VAL A 36 -15.82 10.06 4.91
C VAL A 36 -14.62 10.91 5.33
N VAL A 37 -13.95 10.57 6.44
CA VAL A 37 -12.74 11.27 6.90
C VAL A 37 -11.63 11.19 5.84
N SER A 38 -11.40 10.02 5.26
CA SER A 38 -10.41 9.85 4.19
C SER A 38 -10.75 10.70 2.96
N ALA A 39 -12.03 10.74 2.56
CA ALA A 39 -12.49 11.58 1.46
C ALA A 39 -12.34 13.08 1.78
N MET A 40 -12.67 13.50 3.00
CA MET A 40 -12.52 14.89 3.44
C MET A 40 -11.05 15.35 3.45
N ILE A 41 -10.13 14.53 3.95
CA ILE A 41 -8.68 14.82 3.92
C ILE A 41 -8.22 14.94 2.46
N GLY A 42 -8.66 14.02 1.59
CA GLY A 42 -8.35 14.04 0.17
C GLY A 42 -8.87 15.31 -0.53
N ILE A 43 -10.11 15.71 -0.26
CA ILE A 43 -10.73 16.93 -0.80
C ILE A 43 -10.01 18.18 -0.26
N TYR A 44 -9.73 18.23 1.05
CA TYR A 44 -9.08 19.35 1.70
C TYR A 44 -7.69 19.64 1.09
N HIS A 45 -6.88 18.61 0.90
CA HIS A 45 -5.53 18.75 0.34
C HIS A 45 -5.47 18.68 -1.19
N GLY A 46 -6.52 18.20 -1.85
CA GLY A 46 -6.58 18.04 -3.31
C GLY A 46 -6.97 19.31 -4.07
N PHE A 47 -7.59 20.28 -3.39
CA PHE A 47 -8.02 21.54 -4.00
C PHE A 47 -7.22 22.75 -3.50
N ASN A 48 -6.93 23.68 -4.42
CA ASN A 48 -6.40 24.99 -4.05
C ASN A 48 -7.57 25.89 -3.59
N TRP A 49 -7.97 25.73 -2.33
CA TRP A 49 -9.07 26.48 -1.73
C TRP A 49 -8.92 27.98 -1.89
N ARG A 50 -7.69 28.50 -1.86
CA ARG A 50 -7.43 29.94 -2.04
C ARG A 50 -7.86 30.43 -3.43
N GLN A 51 -7.62 29.64 -4.47
CA GLN A 51 -7.99 29.99 -5.85
C GLN A 51 -9.50 29.78 -6.11
N ILE A 52 -10.09 28.75 -5.51
CA ILE A 52 -11.55 28.50 -5.55
C ILE A 52 -12.28 29.61 -4.82
N LEU A 53 -11.84 29.96 -3.61
CA LEU A 53 -12.39 31.06 -2.82
C LEU A 53 -12.20 32.39 -3.55
N CYS A 54 -11.06 32.67 -4.18
CA CYS A 54 -10.91 33.88 -5.01
C CYS A 54 -11.86 33.93 -6.21
N ARG A 55 -12.16 32.78 -6.84
CA ARG A 55 -13.15 32.70 -7.92
C ARG A 55 -14.58 32.88 -7.43
N TRP A 56 -14.91 32.33 -6.27
CA TRP A 56 -16.23 32.40 -5.66
C TRP A 56 -16.53 33.76 -5.02
N THR A 57 -15.52 34.40 -4.42
CA THR A 57 -15.66 35.70 -3.75
C THR A 57 -15.41 36.89 -4.69
N GLY A 58 -15.24 36.65 -5.99
CA GLY A 58 -15.04 37.72 -6.96
C GLY A 58 -13.79 38.57 -6.69
N GLY A 59 -12.68 37.94 -6.28
CA GLY A 59 -11.40 38.62 -6.12
C GLY A 59 -11.33 39.63 -4.99
N PHE A 60 -11.52 39.20 -3.74
CA PHE A 60 -11.13 40.01 -2.57
C PHE A 60 -9.89 39.43 -1.89
N SER A 61 -8.72 39.85 -2.37
CA SER A 61 -7.49 39.81 -1.57
C SER A 61 -6.56 40.91 -2.06
N ARG A 62 -6.78 42.12 -1.54
CA ARG A 62 -5.72 43.12 -1.38
C ARG A 62 -4.75 42.53 -0.36
N ALA A 63 -3.52 42.23 -0.76
CA ALA A 63 -2.46 41.87 0.18
C ALA A 63 -2.27 43.01 1.19
N PRO A 64 -1.93 42.74 2.47
CA PRO A 64 -1.55 43.81 3.37
C PRO A 64 -0.21 44.38 2.89
N SER A 65 -0.20 45.67 2.52
CA SER A 65 1.05 46.37 2.27
C SER A 65 1.84 46.45 3.58
N LYS A 66 3.06 45.90 3.57
CA LYS A 66 4.06 46.36 4.53
C LYS A 66 4.47 47.76 4.09
N GLY A 67 4.08 48.76 4.87
CA GLY A 67 4.57 50.12 4.72
C GLY A 67 6.03 50.23 5.15
N GLY A 68 6.81 50.99 4.39
CA GLY A 68 8.21 51.32 4.67
C GLY A 68 8.91 51.76 3.39
N ALA A 69 9.01 53.08 3.21
CA ALA A 69 9.50 53.77 2.02
C ALA A 69 10.99 53.52 1.73
N ASP A 70 11.35 53.35 0.45
CA ASP A 70 12.28 54.27 -0.21
C ASP A 70 12.18 54.16 -1.73
N GLY A 71 12.38 55.29 -2.42
CA GLY A 71 12.09 55.47 -3.84
C GLY A 71 13.14 54.94 -4.80
N GLY A 72 12.70 54.51 -5.98
CA GLY A 72 13.58 54.25 -7.12
C GLY A 72 13.04 53.25 -8.14
N GLN A 73 12.57 53.79 -9.28
CA GLN A 73 12.38 53.15 -10.59
C GLN A 73 11.30 52.06 -10.74
N ALA A 74 10.36 52.37 -11.63
CA ALA A 74 9.30 51.49 -12.08
C ALA A 74 9.86 50.42 -13.03
N GLU A 75 9.75 49.16 -12.64
CA GLU A 75 9.91 48.01 -13.53
C GLU A 75 8.65 47.14 -13.42
N SER A 76 8.07 46.81 -14.58
CA SER A 76 6.78 46.14 -14.69
C SER A 76 6.85 44.70 -14.16
N ALA A 77 6.47 44.50 -12.90
CA ALA A 77 6.34 43.16 -12.32
C ALA A 77 4.93 42.60 -12.57
N GLY A 78 4.72 42.09 -13.78
CA GLY A 78 3.67 41.10 -14.06
C GLY A 78 4.02 39.79 -13.37
N GLY A 79 3.75 39.68 -12.07
CA GLY A 79 3.99 38.49 -11.26
C GLY A 79 2.95 37.40 -11.51
N GLY A 80 2.98 36.79 -12.70
CA GLY A 80 2.34 35.49 -12.90
C GLY A 80 3.06 34.45 -12.04
N GLN A 81 2.38 33.88 -11.05
CA GLN A 81 2.84 32.64 -10.42
C GLN A 81 3.03 31.61 -11.52
N SER A 82 4.30 31.28 -11.80
CA SER A 82 4.69 30.33 -12.83
C SER A 82 4.01 28.99 -12.54
N SER A 83 3.41 28.36 -13.56
CA SER A 83 2.78 27.04 -13.47
C SER A 83 3.67 25.96 -12.81
N GLY A 84 4.99 26.18 -12.75
CA GLY A 84 5.92 25.34 -11.99
C GLY A 84 5.69 25.33 -10.47
N GLU A 85 5.23 26.43 -9.85
CA GLU A 85 4.88 26.47 -8.42
C GLU A 85 3.62 25.67 -8.09
N PHE A 86 2.67 25.65 -9.04
CA PHE A 86 1.40 24.93 -8.92
C PHE A 86 1.58 23.41 -9.04
N LEU A 87 2.54 22.97 -9.85
CA LEU A 87 2.76 21.57 -10.16
C LEU A 87 3.78 20.93 -9.20
N MET A 88 4.93 21.56 -8.95
CA MET A 88 6.08 20.88 -8.30
C MET A 88 5.94 20.58 -6.81
N GLY A 89 4.83 20.94 -6.15
CA GLY A 89 4.71 20.86 -4.69
C GLY A 89 5.86 21.57 -3.96
N ASN A 90 6.50 22.53 -4.62
CA ASN A 90 7.75 23.20 -4.25
C ASN A 90 8.88 22.26 -3.73
N ARG A 91 8.82 20.95 -4.04
CA ARG A 91 9.67 19.91 -3.41
C ARG A 91 9.83 20.07 -1.89
N SER A 92 8.82 20.62 -1.24
CA SER A 92 8.88 21.10 0.14
C SER A 92 8.05 20.23 1.09
N MET A 93 7.66 19.03 0.63
CA MET A 93 6.88 18.14 1.45
C MET A 93 7.71 17.66 2.64
N SER A 94 7.07 17.59 3.81
CA SER A 94 7.70 17.08 5.01
C SER A 94 8.10 15.61 4.83
N THR A 95 9.30 15.27 5.26
CA THR A 95 9.91 13.94 5.09
C THR A 95 9.06 12.84 5.72
N VAL A 96 8.45 13.08 6.89
CA VAL A 96 7.73 12.04 7.64
C VAL A 96 6.42 11.63 6.96
N PRO A 97 5.48 12.55 6.62
CA PRO A 97 4.26 12.17 5.90
C PRO A 97 4.54 11.45 4.58
N VAL A 98 5.54 11.90 3.81
CA VAL A 98 5.88 11.23 2.54
C VAL A 98 6.44 9.83 2.80
N ALA A 99 7.26 9.63 3.84
CA ALA A 99 7.74 8.30 4.22
C ALA A 99 6.61 7.36 4.71
N LEU A 100 5.61 7.90 5.44
CA LEU A 100 4.44 7.12 5.85
C LEU A 100 3.54 6.78 4.66
N SER A 101 3.43 7.67 3.67
CA SER A 101 2.79 7.38 2.39
C SER A 101 3.58 6.33 1.58
N MET A 102 4.92 6.47 1.56
CA MET A 102 5.93 5.40 1.42
C MET A 102 5.37 4.03 1.75
N LEU A 103 5.16 3.90 3.06
CA LEU A 103 4.82 2.68 3.77
C LEU A 103 3.41 2.21 3.44
N ALA A 104 2.45 3.13 3.37
CA ALA A 104 1.06 2.83 3.01
C ALA A 104 0.95 2.09 1.67
N SER A 105 1.79 2.41 0.68
CA SER A 105 1.78 1.70 -0.60
C SER A 105 2.32 0.27 -0.55
N PHE A 106 3.09 -0.07 0.47
CA PHE A 106 3.51 -1.47 0.71
C PHE A 106 2.50 -2.21 1.60
N LEU A 107 1.70 -1.48 2.37
CA LEU A 107 0.60 -2.02 3.16
C LEU A 107 -0.59 -2.33 2.24
N SER A 108 -0.64 -3.58 1.79
CA SER A 108 -1.79 -4.13 1.08
C SER A 108 -2.68 -4.94 2.01
N SER A 109 -3.95 -5.12 1.63
CA SER A 109 -4.84 -6.07 2.30
C SER A 109 -4.29 -7.51 2.29
N ILE A 110 -3.52 -7.87 1.26
CA ILE A 110 -2.81 -9.15 1.15
C ILE A 110 -1.75 -9.26 2.27
N THR A 111 -0.99 -8.21 2.53
CA THR A 111 0.00 -8.21 3.63
C THR A 111 -0.69 -8.40 4.98
N LEU A 112 -1.80 -7.68 5.23
CA LEU A 112 -2.46 -7.70 6.54
C LEU A 112 -3.19 -8.99 6.84
N MET A 113 -3.89 -9.57 5.86
CA MET A 113 -4.67 -10.81 6.08
C MET A 113 -3.90 -12.06 5.64
N GLY A 114 -3.14 -11.96 4.55
CA GLY A 114 -2.40 -13.08 3.99
C GLY A 114 -1.18 -13.47 4.81
N GLN A 115 -0.39 -12.52 5.32
CA GLN A 115 0.81 -12.87 6.11
C GLN A 115 0.47 -13.59 7.43
N PRO A 116 -0.51 -13.14 8.24
CA PRO A 116 -0.90 -13.89 9.43
C PRO A 116 -1.48 -15.27 9.09
N ALA A 117 -2.28 -15.38 8.02
CA ALA A 117 -2.82 -16.66 7.55
C ALA A 117 -1.72 -17.62 7.10
N GLU A 118 -0.71 -17.11 6.42
CA GLU A 118 0.44 -17.85 5.96
C GLU A 118 1.28 -18.37 7.13
N VAL A 119 1.49 -17.54 8.16
CA VAL A 119 2.19 -17.94 9.39
C VAL A 119 1.36 -18.95 10.20
N TYR A 120 0.04 -18.77 10.24
CA TYR A 120 -0.90 -19.74 10.82
C TYR A 120 -0.84 -21.10 10.13
N LEU A 121 -0.57 -21.16 8.83
CA LEU A 121 -0.50 -22.41 8.05
C LEU A 121 0.89 -23.05 8.03
N PHE A 122 1.96 -22.27 7.81
CA PHE A 122 3.31 -22.80 7.52
C PHE A 122 4.42 -22.46 8.53
N GLY A 123 4.18 -21.55 9.47
CA GLY A 123 5.10 -21.24 10.56
C GLY A 123 5.70 -19.83 10.49
N SER A 124 6.63 -19.53 11.41
CA SER A 124 7.09 -18.17 11.67
C SER A 124 8.05 -17.56 10.63
N GLN A 125 8.45 -18.27 9.56
CA GLN A 125 9.60 -17.94 8.72
C GLN A 125 9.52 -16.56 8.01
N MET A 126 8.32 -15.99 7.88
CA MET A 126 8.09 -14.74 7.12
C MET A 126 8.74 -13.49 7.74
N TRP A 127 9.22 -13.56 8.99
CA TRP A 127 9.93 -12.45 9.64
C TRP A 127 11.18 -12.00 8.84
N LEU A 128 11.75 -12.89 8.02
CA LEU A 128 12.87 -12.60 7.11
C LEU A 128 12.53 -11.53 6.06
N PHE A 129 11.25 -11.30 5.74
CA PHE A 129 10.81 -10.26 4.81
C PHE A 129 11.17 -8.86 5.33
N GLY A 130 11.11 -8.67 6.66
CA GLY A 130 11.54 -7.45 7.33
C GLY A 130 13.05 -7.21 7.23
N LEU A 131 13.86 -8.28 7.24
CA LEU A 131 15.32 -8.19 7.07
C LEU A 131 15.72 -7.89 5.63
N ALA A 132 15.00 -8.44 4.64
CA ALA A 132 15.28 -8.17 3.23
C ALA A 132 15.27 -6.67 2.89
N ALA A 133 14.43 -5.88 3.57
CA ALA A 133 14.37 -4.43 3.39
C ALA A 133 15.72 -3.72 3.63
N PHE A 134 16.55 -4.20 4.58
CA PHE A 134 17.85 -3.61 4.88
C PHE A 134 18.88 -3.80 3.77
N PHE A 135 18.71 -4.81 2.91
CA PHE A 135 19.54 -5.00 1.71
C PHE A 135 19.04 -4.16 0.53
N VAL A 136 17.73 -4.01 0.39
CA VAL A 136 17.11 -3.31 -0.73
C VAL A 136 17.24 -1.79 -0.61
N VAL A 137 17.13 -1.25 0.60
CA VAL A 137 17.13 0.19 0.87
C VAL A 137 18.44 0.89 0.48
N PRO A 138 19.65 0.34 0.77
CA PRO A 138 20.90 0.89 0.26
C PRO A 138 20.94 0.95 -1.27
N ILE A 139 20.51 -0.12 -1.95
CA ILE A 139 20.45 -0.16 -3.42
C ILE A 139 19.53 0.97 -3.92
N ALA A 140 18.34 1.10 -3.34
CA ALA A 140 17.41 2.16 -3.70
C ALA A 140 17.94 3.57 -3.43
N GLY A 141 18.51 3.80 -2.25
CA GLY A 141 18.98 5.11 -1.80
C GLY A 141 20.25 5.62 -2.49
N TYR A 142 21.13 4.71 -2.93
CA TYR A 142 22.41 5.06 -3.57
C TYR A 142 22.38 4.96 -5.10
N ILE A 143 21.51 4.12 -5.68
CA ILE A 143 21.41 3.96 -7.14
C ILE A 143 20.20 4.73 -7.67
N PHE A 144 18.98 4.35 -7.26
CA PHE A 144 17.75 4.87 -7.87
C PHE A 144 17.45 6.32 -7.46
N VAL A 145 17.55 6.66 -6.17
CA VAL A 145 17.21 8.02 -5.70
C VAL A 145 18.07 9.10 -6.38
N PRO A 146 19.41 9.00 -6.44
CA PRO A 146 20.23 10.03 -7.10
C PRO A 146 19.99 10.08 -8.61
N LEU A 147 19.71 8.92 -9.24
CA LEU A 147 19.36 8.84 -10.66
C LEU A 147 18.09 9.65 -10.94
N PHE A 148 17.01 9.43 -10.19
CA PHE A 148 15.76 10.14 -10.39
C PHE A 148 15.86 11.63 -10.08
N HIS A 149 16.55 12.01 -8.99
CA HIS A 149 16.79 13.44 -8.66
C HIS A 149 17.56 14.18 -9.75
N LYS A 150 18.52 13.53 -10.42
CA LYS A 150 19.26 14.11 -11.55
C LYS A 150 18.41 14.22 -12.81
N LEU A 151 17.61 13.21 -13.13
CA LEU A 151 16.80 13.17 -14.35
C LEU A 151 15.61 14.13 -14.32
N GLN A 152 15.15 14.54 -13.12
CA GLN A 152 14.02 15.45 -12.94
C GLN A 152 12.81 15.08 -13.80
N VAL A 153 12.47 13.80 -13.85
CA VAL A 153 11.33 13.32 -14.61
C VAL A 153 10.04 13.80 -13.93
N THR A 154 9.50 14.90 -14.42
CA THR A 154 8.23 15.49 -13.96
C THR A 154 7.07 14.66 -14.49
N SER A 155 6.15 14.27 -13.62
CA SER A 155 4.97 13.48 -13.98
C SER A 155 3.70 14.33 -13.94
N ALA A 156 2.73 14.04 -14.82
CA ALA A 156 1.48 14.78 -14.98
C ALA A 156 0.54 14.81 -13.73
N TYR A 157 0.90 14.14 -12.63
CA TYR A 157 0.11 13.98 -11.40
C TYR A 157 0.54 14.82 -10.20
N GLU A 158 1.47 15.74 -10.44
CA GLU A 158 2.06 16.64 -9.45
C GLU A 158 0.99 17.37 -8.56
N GLY A 159 -0.19 17.67 -9.13
CA GLY A 159 -1.31 18.37 -8.46
C GLY A 159 -2.22 17.56 -7.52
N GLY A 160 -1.86 16.34 -7.10
CA GLY A 160 -2.69 15.52 -6.18
C GLY A 160 -1.91 14.79 -5.08
N MET A 161 -0.57 14.86 -5.11
CA MET A 161 0.28 14.08 -4.24
C MET A 161 0.10 14.43 -2.75
N LYS A 162 -0.15 15.70 -2.43
CA LYS A 162 -0.43 16.11 -1.05
C LYS A 162 -1.65 15.42 -0.47
N ALA A 163 -2.72 15.30 -1.26
CA ALA A 163 -3.94 14.62 -0.84
C ALA A 163 -3.65 13.14 -0.52
N VAL A 164 -3.01 12.44 -1.46
CA VAL A 164 -2.64 11.03 -1.31
C VAL A 164 -1.74 10.82 -0.09
N VAL A 165 -0.71 11.65 0.09
CA VAL A 165 0.24 11.51 1.18
C VAL A 165 -0.43 11.66 2.55
N TRP A 166 -1.35 12.61 2.70
CA TRP A 166 -2.05 12.83 3.96
C TRP A 166 -3.12 11.79 4.25
N THR A 167 -3.86 11.34 3.23
CA THR A 167 -4.81 10.23 3.41
C THR A 167 -4.09 8.94 3.80
N ASP A 168 -2.98 8.64 3.13
CA ASP A 168 -2.15 7.48 3.45
C ASP A 168 -1.60 7.55 4.87
N THR A 169 -1.06 8.71 5.26
CA THR A 169 -0.49 8.93 6.60
C THR A 169 -1.52 8.67 7.69
N PHE A 170 -2.73 9.22 7.54
CA PHE A 170 -3.82 8.99 8.48
C PHE A 170 -4.18 7.50 8.59
N GLN A 171 -4.29 6.82 7.44
CA GLN A 171 -4.68 5.41 7.38
C GLN A 171 -3.63 4.49 7.99
N VAL A 172 -2.34 4.76 7.76
CA VAL A 172 -1.24 4.01 8.37
C VAL A 172 -1.31 4.09 9.89
N VAL A 173 -1.51 5.28 10.47
CA VAL A 173 -1.59 5.44 11.92
C VAL A 173 -2.72 4.59 12.51
N ILE A 174 -3.90 4.63 11.89
CA ILE A 174 -5.07 3.86 12.33
C ILE A 174 -4.85 2.34 12.18
N LEU A 175 -4.21 1.93 11.09
CA LEU A 175 -3.91 0.53 10.82
C LEU A 175 -2.91 -0.04 11.83
N TYR A 176 -1.81 0.66 12.13
CA TYR A 176 -0.86 0.23 13.16
C TYR A 176 -1.52 0.21 14.54
N GLY A 177 -2.29 1.25 14.87
CA GLY A 177 -2.99 1.33 16.15
C GLY A 177 -3.96 0.18 16.36
N SER A 178 -4.80 -0.12 15.35
CA SER A 178 -5.75 -1.24 15.42
C SER A 178 -5.05 -2.60 15.43
N MET A 179 -3.99 -2.80 14.64
CA MET A 179 -3.18 -4.02 14.68
C MET A 179 -2.60 -4.26 16.08
N ILE A 180 -1.94 -3.25 16.66
CA ILE A 180 -1.33 -3.36 18.00
C ILE A 180 -2.40 -3.65 19.05
N ALA A 181 -3.56 -2.98 18.99
CA ALA A 181 -4.65 -3.21 19.93
C ALA A 181 -5.20 -4.65 19.87
N VAL A 182 -5.39 -5.21 18.66
CA VAL A 182 -5.81 -6.62 18.49
C VAL A 182 -4.77 -7.57 19.09
N LEU A 183 -3.50 -7.33 18.80
CA LEU A 183 -2.42 -8.19 19.28
C LEU A 183 -2.31 -8.13 20.80
N VAL A 184 -2.26 -6.94 21.39
CA VAL A 184 -2.18 -6.78 22.85
C VAL A 184 -3.37 -7.44 23.54
N LYS A 185 -4.59 -7.19 23.06
CA LYS A 185 -5.80 -7.76 23.66
C LYS A 185 -5.83 -9.28 23.54
N GLY A 186 -5.57 -9.81 22.34
CA GLY A 186 -5.56 -11.25 22.10
C GLY A 186 -4.47 -11.98 22.91
N THR A 187 -3.30 -11.37 23.09
CA THR A 187 -2.23 -11.90 23.94
C THR A 187 -2.63 -11.92 25.41
N ILE A 188 -3.38 -10.93 25.89
CA ILE A 188 -3.90 -10.94 27.27
C ILE A 188 -4.94 -12.06 27.45
N ASP A 189 -5.86 -12.21 26.50
CA ASP A 189 -6.94 -13.21 26.60
C ASP A 189 -6.42 -14.66 26.67
N ILE A 190 -5.36 -14.96 25.92
CA ILE A 190 -4.80 -16.31 25.85
C ILE A 190 -3.92 -16.67 27.06
N GLY A 191 -3.61 -15.70 27.94
CA GLY A 191 -2.77 -15.90 29.12
C GLY A 191 -1.32 -15.41 28.98
N GLY A 192 -1.01 -14.64 27.93
CA GLY A 192 0.27 -13.95 27.77
C GLY A 192 1.14 -14.46 26.61
N ILE A 193 2.29 -13.81 26.42
CA ILE A 193 3.24 -14.12 25.35
C ILE A 193 3.84 -15.52 25.51
N SER A 194 4.03 -15.99 26.75
CA SER A 194 4.56 -17.33 27.02
C SER A 194 3.67 -18.42 26.43
N THR A 195 2.36 -18.32 26.62
CA THR A 195 1.40 -19.29 26.07
C THR A 195 1.41 -19.29 24.54
N VAL A 196 1.55 -18.11 23.92
CA VAL A 196 1.70 -18.00 22.46
C VAL A 196 2.94 -18.76 22.00
N TRP A 197 4.08 -18.53 22.67
CA TRP A 197 5.34 -19.18 22.32
C TRP A 197 5.28 -20.70 22.52
N GLU A 198 4.82 -21.16 23.68
CA GLU A 198 4.73 -22.57 24.05
C GLU A 198 3.86 -23.38 23.08
N ARG A 199 2.69 -22.86 22.70
CA ARG A 199 1.79 -23.52 21.75
C ARG A 199 2.41 -23.62 20.35
N ASN A 200 3.09 -22.57 19.88
CA ASN A 200 3.77 -22.60 18.59
C ASN A 200 5.00 -23.53 18.60
N GLU A 201 5.75 -23.57 19.71
CA GLU A 201 6.90 -24.46 19.87
C GLU A 201 6.46 -25.93 19.91
N ALA A 202 5.42 -26.25 20.68
CA ALA A 202 4.88 -27.60 20.80
C ALA A 202 4.41 -28.17 19.44
N SER A 203 4.01 -27.30 18.52
CA SER A 203 3.60 -27.66 17.16
C SER A 203 4.74 -27.64 16.12
N GLY A 204 5.98 -27.30 16.51
CA GLY A 204 7.14 -27.23 15.62
C GLY A 204 7.10 -26.08 14.61
N ARG A 205 6.36 -25.00 14.90
CA ARG A 205 6.09 -23.90 13.95
C ARG A 205 7.06 -22.72 14.07
N ASN A 206 7.84 -22.69 15.16
CA ASN A 206 8.86 -21.67 15.42
C ASN A 206 10.13 -21.93 14.60
N ILE A 207 10.03 -21.66 13.30
CA ILE A 207 11.14 -21.79 12.36
C ILE A 207 11.73 -20.42 12.11
N PHE A 208 12.93 -20.19 12.65
CA PHE A 208 13.65 -18.91 12.52
C PHE A 208 14.42 -18.82 11.21
N PHE A 209 15.34 -19.76 10.97
CA PHE A 209 16.17 -19.76 9.77
C PHE A 209 16.11 -21.12 9.11
N ASN A 210 15.58 -21.17 7.89
CA ASN A 210 15.71 -22.32 7.01
C ASN A 210 16.80 -22.05 5.97
N TRP A 211 17.97 -22.66 6.14
CA TRP A 211 19.13 -22.48 5.27
C TRP A 211 19.14 -23.42 4.05
N ASN A 212 18.10 -24.23 3.86
CA ASN A 212 18.02 -25.17 2.75
C ASN A 212 18.08 -24.41 1.40
N PRO A 213 19.07 -24.70 0.53
CA PRO A 213 19.21 -24.06 -0.78
C PRO A 213 18.23 -24.60 -1.83
N ASP A 214 17.37 -25.57 -1.49
CA ASP A 214 16.35 -26.09 -2.39
C ASP A 214 15.40 -24.97 -2.85
N PRO A 215 15.31 -24.69 -4.17
CA PRO A 215 14.43 -23.66 -4.71
C PRO A 215 12.94 -24.03 -4.64
N THR A 216 12.60 -25.28 -4.31
CA THR A 216 11.22 -25.74 -4.12
C THR A 216 10.69 -25.49 -2.72
N ASP A 217 11.58 -25.22 -1.75
CA ASP A 217 11.19 -24.82 -0.40
C ASP A 217 10.51 -23.45 -0.43
N ARG A 218 9.27 -23.42 0.09
CA ARG A 218 8.42 -22.22 0.08
C ARG A 218 9.07 -21.01 0.77
N TYR A 219 9.74 -21.25 1.90
CA TYR A 219 10.45 -20.24 2.69
C TYR A 219 11.80 -20.77 3.18
N SER A 220 12.83 -20.51 2.39
CA SER A 220 14.24 -20.55 2.81
C SER A 220 14.84 -19.14 2.86
N VAL A 221 15.92 -18.95 3.60
CA VAL A 221 16.69 -17.69 3.62
C VAL A 221 17.04 -17.24 2.20
N TRP A 222 17.39 -18.19 1.31
CA TRP A 222 17.71 -17.92 -0.08
C TRP A 222 16.51 -17.44 -0.89
N SER A 223 15.38 -18.16 -0.80
CA SER A 223 14.15 -17.81 -1.51
C SER A 223 13.63 -16.42 -1.10
N VAL A 224 13.77 -16.07 0.19
CA VAL A 224 13.33 -14.78 0.71
C VAL A 224 14.31 -13.68 0.33
N VAL A 225 15.60 -13.81 0.66
CA VAL A 225 16.58 -12.75 0.40
C VAL A 225 16.71 -12.47 -1.10
N LEU A 226 16.78 -13.50 -1.94
CA LEU A 226 16.91 -13.32 -3.40
C LEU A 226 15.56 -13.02 -4.06
N GLY A 227 14.52 -13.80 -3.78
CA GLY A 227 13.22 -13.64 -4.42
C GLY A 227 12.52 -12.34 -4.00
N VAL A 228 12.31 -12.17 -2.70
CA VAL A 228 11.67 -10.96 -2.14
C VAL A 228 12.57 -9.75 -2.35
N GLY A 229 13.89 -9.90 -2.25
CA GLY A 229 14.86 -8.83 -2.53
C GLY A 229 14.73 -8.28 -3.95
N CYS A 230 14.76 -9.14 -4.98
CA CYS A 230 14.60 -8.74 -6.37
C CYS A 230 13.25 -8.04 -6.64
N LEU A 231 12.15 -8.58 -6.09
CA LEU A 231 10.83 -7.98 -6.21
C LEU A 231 10.77 -6.57 -5.59
N HIS A 232 11.39 -6.39 -4.42
CA HIS A 232 11.41 -5.09 -3.75
C HIS A 232 12.35 -4.11 -4.47
N VAL A 233 13.51 -4.54 -4.96
CA VAL A 233 14.39 -3.69 -5.80
C VAL A 233 13.62 -3.15 -7.00
N GLY A 234 12.88 -4.01 -7.70
CA GLY A 234 12.00 -3.57 -8.80
C GLY A 234 10.92 -2.59 -8.33
N THR A 235 10.33 -2.81 -7.16
CA THR A 235 9.31 -1.90 -6.62
C THR A 235 9.88 -0.54 -6.24
N TYR A 236 11.05 -0.45 -5.61
CA TYR A 236 11.66 0.85 -5.28
C TYR A 236 12.28 1.55 -6.48
N GLY A 237 12.74 0.79 -7.49
CA GLY A 237 13.48 1.31 -8.64
C GLY A 237 12.64 1.58 -9.89
N ALA A 238 11.51 0.90 -10.08
CA ALA A 238 10.71 0.99 -11.30
C ALA A 238 9.24 1.40 -11.06
N ASN A 239 8.76 1.44 -9.80
CA ASN A 239 7.39 1.87 -9.52
C ASN A 239 7.26 3.39 -9.62
N GLN A 240 6.43 3.84 -10.57
CA GLN A 240 6.19 5.25 -10.88
C GLN A 240 5.81 6.09 -9.65
N LEU A 241 5.05 5.54 -8.70
CA LEU A 241 4.65 6.29 -7.51
C LEU A 241 5.76 6.43 -6.47
N GLN A 242 6.68 5.48 -6.39
CA GLN A 242 7.86 5.60 -5.53
C GLN A 242 8.80 6.67 -6.08
N VAL A 243 9.00 6.68 -7.40
CA VAL A 243 9.76 7.74 -8.09
C VAL A 243 9.20 9.13 -7.78
N GLN A 244 7.88 9.28 -7.87
CA GLN A 244 7.19 10.53 -7.55
C GLN A 244 7.43 10.98 -6.11
N ARG A 245 7.36 10.07 -5.13
CA ARG A 245 7.61 10.40 -3.72
C ARG A 245 9.06 10.82 -3.47
N TYR A 246 10.05 10.22 -4.14
CA TYR A 246 11.44 10.68 -4.04
C TYR A 246 11.63 12.12 -4.54
N LEU A 247 10.91 12.50 -5.60
CA LEU A 247 11.00 13.83 -6.23
C LEU A 247 10.19 14.91 -5.48
N SER A 248 9.32 14.51 -4.55
CA SER A 248 8.49 15.43 -3.74
C SER A 248 9.26 16.15 -2.63
N VAL A 249 10.47 15.70 -2.32
CA VAL A 249 11.38 16.31 -1.34
C VAL A 249 12.55 16.99 -2.03
N ALA A 250 13.09 18.03 -1.40
CA ALA A 250 14.06 18.93 -2.01
C ALA A 250 15.42 18.27 -2.23
N THR A 251 15.80 17.34 -1.36
CA THR A 251 17.16 16.79 -1.33
C THR A 251 17.19 15.26 -1.39
N VAL A 252 18.26 14.73 -1.99
CA VAL A 252 18.57 13.29 -1.99
C VAL A 252 18.71 12.75 -0.55
N ALA A 253 19.25 13.55 0.37
CA ALA A 253 19.38 13.17 1.78
C ALA A 253 18.01 12.95 2.46
N GLN A 254 17.04 13.84 2.19
CA GLN A 254 15.67 13.65 2.66
C GLN A 254 15.04 12.38 2.06
N ALA A 255 15.18 12.15 0.75
CA ALA A 255 14.65 10.96 0.10
C ALA A 255 15.27 9.66 0.65
N ARG A 256 16.57 9.65 0.97
CA ARG A 256 17.24 8.52 1.65
C ARG A 256 16.71 8.31 3.06
N THR A 257 16.49 9.38 3.81
CA THR A 257 15.90 9.30 5.15
C THR A 257 14.50 8.70 5.10
N MET A 258 13.69 9.09 4.10
CA MET A 258 12.35 8.51 3.89
C MET A 258 12.40 7.01 3.62
N LEU A 259 13.36 6.55 2.81
CA LEU A 259 13.54 5.12 2.53
C LEU A 259 13.83 4.33 3.82
N TRP A 260 14.66 4.86 4.72
CA TRP A 260 14.95 4.21 6.00
C TRP A 260 13.76 4.20 6.96
N ILE A 261 13.00 5.30 7.03
CA ILE A 261 11.75 5.34 7.81
C ILE A 261 10.76 4.30 7.26
N ASN A 262 10.62 4.23 5.94
CA ASN A 262 9.78 3.25 5.27
C ASN A 262 10.23 1.80 5.55
N ALA A 263 11.55 1.55 5.52
CA ALA A 263 12.12 0.24 5.84
C ALA A 263 11.80 -0.18 7.27
N ALA A 264 12.02 0.71 8.25
CA ALA A 264 11.72 0.44 9.66
C ALA A 264 10.22 0.17 9.87
N GLY A 265 9.35 0.96 9.24
CA GLY A 265 7.91 0.73 9.26
C GLY A 265 7.53 -0.63 8.69
N TRP A 266 8.06 -0.98 7.52
CA TRP A 266 7.80 -2.27 6.88
C TRP A 266 8.28 -3.46 7.72
N THR A 267 9.49 -3.37 8.29
CA THR A 267 10.01 -4.38 9.22
C THR A 267 9.08 -4.52 10.42
N LEU A 268 8.60 -3.41 11.00
CA LEU A 268 7.65 -3.45 12.11
C LEU A 268 6.34 -4.16 11.72
N VAL A 269 5.74 -3.84 10.56
CA VAL A 269 4.52 -4.54 10.12
C VAL A 269 4.78 -6.02 9.87
N SER A 270 5.90 -6.39 9.25
CA SER A 270 6.27 -7.79 9.04
C SER A 270 6.30 -8.55 10.38
N LEU A 271 6.95 -7.98 11.40
CA LEU A 271 7.00 -8.57 12.74
C LEU A 271 5.60 -8.65 13.40
N LEU A 272 4.79 -7.59 13.28
CA LEU A 272 3.42 -7.59 13.82
C LEU A 272 2.55 -8.65 13.15
N THR A 273 2.67 -8.84 11.83
CA THR A 273 1.90 -9.86 11.10
C THR A 273 2.36 -11.28 11.38
N VAL A 274 3.67 -11.49 11.61
CA VAL A 274 4.19 -12.78 12.06
C VAL A 274 3.68 -13.11 13.45
N TYR A 275 3.76 -12.14 14.36
CA TYR A 275 3.19 -12.32 15.69
C TYR A 275 1.68 -12.55 15.66
N ALA A 276 0.95 -11.86 14.78
CA ALA A 276 -0.48 -12.09 14.56
C ALA A 276 -0.76 -13.54 14.18
N GLY A 277 -0.03 -14.10 13.20
CA GLY A 277 -0.22 -15.50 12.80
C GLY A 277 0.08 -16.50 13.92
N MET A 278 1.16 -16.27 14.68
CA MET A 278 1.49 -17.08 15.85
C MET A 278 0.41 -16.99 16.94
N LEU A 279 -0.11 -15.79 17.20
CA LEU A 279 -1.16 -15.54 18.18
C LEU A 279 -2.49 -16.20 17.76
N ILE A 280 -2.89 -16.05 16.50
CA ILE A 280 -4.09 -16.70 15.95
C ILE A 280 -3.95 -18.22 16.06
N TYR A 281 -2.78 -18.77 15.72
CA TYR A 281 -2.52 -20.21 15.84
C TYR A 281 -2.63 -20.67 17.28
N ALA A 282 -1.99 -19.94 18.21
CA ALA A 282 -2.07 -20.24 19.62
C ALA A 282 -3.52 -20.16 20.12
N ALA A 283 -4.30 -19.17 19.70
CA ALA A 283 -5.69 -18.99 20.13
C ALA A 283 -6.61 -20.14 19.68
N TYR A 284 -6.36 -20.67 18.48
CA TYR A 284 -7.11 -21.79 17.91
C TYR A 284 -6.39 -23.14 18.00
N PHE A 285 -5.40 -23.26 18.89
CA PHE A 285 -4.56 -24.45 19.03
C PHE A 285 -5.37 -25.74 19.23
N ASP A 286 -6.42 -25.67 20.06
CA ASP A 286 -7.27 -26.81 20.38
C ASP A 286 -8.42 -27.02 19.37
N CYS A 287 -8.79 -25.98 18.61
CA CYS A 287 -9.94 -25.99 17.71
C CYS A 287 -9.68 -25.16 16.45
N ASP A 288 -9.17 -25.81 15.41
CA ASP A 288 -8.84 -25.16 14.15
C ASP A 288 -10.12 -24.68 13.40
N PRO A 289 -10.24 -23.39 13.05
CA PRO A 289 -11.40 -22.81 12.37
C PRO A 289 -11.51 -23.18 10.88
N LEU A 290 -10.42 -23.62 10.22
CA LEU A 290 -10.43 -24.16 8.84
C LEU A 290 -10.93 -25.60 8.84
N ILE A 291 -10.47 -26.43 9.77
CA ILE A 291 -10.92 -27.84 9.88
C ILE A 291 -12.39 -27.89 10.28
N SER A 292 -12.79 -27.09 11.27
CA SER A 292 -14.18 -26.97 11.70
C SER A 292 -15.10 -26.25 10.70
N GLN A 293 -14.57 -25.81 9.54
CA GLN A 293 -15.30 -25.10 8.49
C GLN A 293 -15.99 -23.80 8.97
N THR A 294 -15.49 -23.22 10.05
CA THR A 294 -15.91 -21.88 10.51
C THR A 294 -15.47 -20.82 9.51
N VAL A 295 -14.29 -20.98 8.92
CA VAL A 295 -13.79 -20.17 7.80
C VAL A 295 -13.50 -21.05 6.60
N LYS A 296 -13.77 -20.54 5.39
CA LYS A 296 -13.55 -21.28 4.14
C LYS A 296 -12.18 -21.00 3.52
N LYS A 297 -11.59 -19.84 3.83
CA LYS A 297 -10.32 -19.38 3.27
C LYS A 297 -9.37 -18.95 4.38
N PRO A 298 -8.07 -19.23 4.25
CA PRO A 298 -7.06 -18.81 5.24
C PRO A 298 -7.07 -17.31 5.52
N ASP A 299 -7.26 -16.46 4.51
CA ASP A 299 -7.28 -15.00 4.68
C ASP A 299 -8.39 -14.49 5.62
N GLN A 300 -9.39 -15.31 5.94
CA GLN A 300 -10.47 -14.97 6.86
C GLN A 300 -10.10 -15.18 8.33
N LEU A 301 -8.98 -15.85 8.62
CA LEU A 301 -8.54 -16.17 9.98
C LEU A 301 -8.32 -14.93 10.83
N PHE A 302 -7.68 -13.91 10.28
CA PHE A 302 -7.38 -12.71 11.05
C PHE A 302 -8.61 -11.84 11.33
N PRO A 303 -9.49 -11.55 10.34
CA PRO A 303 -10.79 -10.94 10.61
C PRO A 303 -11.64 -11.72 11.62
N LEU A 304 -11.63 -13.06 11.56
CA LEU A 304 -12.32 -13.91 12.54
C LEU A 304 -11.76 -13.66 13.95
N PHE A 305 -10.44 -13.70 14.09
CA PHE A 305 -9.77 -13.46 15.37
C PHE A 305 -10.05 -12.07 15.94
N VAL A 306 -10.15 -11.05 15.09
CA VAL A 306 -10.54 -9.69 15.49
C VAL A 306 -11.96 -9.67 16.04
N MET A 307 -12.89 -10.38 15.43
CA MET A 307 -14.27 -10.49 15.94
C MET A 307 -14.32 -11.24 17.27
N ASP A 308 -13.59 -12.35 17.40
CA ASP A 308 -13.57 -13.15 18.63
C ASP A 308 -12.93 -12.38 19.81
N SER A 309 -11.88 -11.61 19.51
CA SER A 309 -11.14 -10.81 20.49
C SER A 309 -11.83 -9.48 20.78
N LEU A 310 -12.04 -8.62 19.78
CA LEU A 310 -12.47 -7.24 19.97
C LEU A 310 -13.92 -6.97 19.55
N GLY A 311 -14.71 -8.00 19.22
CA GLY A 311 -16.13 -7.85 18.89
C GLY A 311 -16.99 -7.25 20.01
N ASP A 312 -16.58 -7.43 21.27
CA ASP A 312 -17.28 -6.85 22.42
C ASP A 312 -17.06 -5.33 22.57
N PHE A 313 -16.13 -4.74 21.81
CA PHE A 313 -15.84 -3.30 21.79
C PHE A 313 -16.51 -2.66 20.57
N PRO A 314 -17.67 -1.99 20.75
CA PRO A 314 -18.46 -1.51 19.61
C PRO A 314 -17.67 -0.52 18.75
N GLY A 315 -17.61 -0.76 17.44
CA GLY A 315 -16.92 0.10 16.49
C GLY A 315 -15.47 -0.29 16.21
N PHE A 316 -14.84 -1.13 17.05
CA PHE A 316 -13.45 -1.54 16.85
C PHE A 316 -13.29 -2.44 15.61
N PRO A 317 -14.10 -3.51 15.42
CA PRO A 317 -14.09 -4.26 14.16
C PRO A 317 -14.31 -3.35 12.94
N GLY A 318 -15.21 -2.37 13.06
CA GLY A 318 -15.41 -1.31 12.06
C GLY A 318 -14.13 -0.56 11.70
N LEU A 319 -13.39 -0.11 12.71
CA LEU A 319 -12.12 0.60 12.56
C LEU A 319 -11.07 -0.28 11.88
N PHE A 320 -10.91 -1.53 12.33
CA PHE A 320 -9.94 -2.46 11.78
C PHE A 320 -10.23 -2.80 10.31
N VAL A 321 -11.49 -3.14 9.99
CA VAL A 321 -11.92 -3.42 8.61
C VAL A 321 -11.74 -2.19 7.73
N SER A 322 -12.00 -0.98 8.23
CA SER A 322 -11.76 0.26 7.47
C SER A 322 -10.29 0.41 7.06
N GLY A 323 -9.35 0.06 7.95
CA GLY A 323 -7.91 0.07 7.67
C GLY A 323 -7.53 -0.92 6.57
N ILE A 324 -8.05 -2.15 6.62
CA ILE A 324 -7.80 -3.18 5.59
C ILE A 324 -8.33 -2.76 4.23
N PHE A 325 -9.57 -2.27 4.17
CA PHE A 325 -10.17 -1.78 2.93
C PHE A 325 -9.35 -0.62 2.36
N SER A 326 -8.90 0.28 3.22
CA SER A 326 -8.09 1.41 2.78
C SER A 326 -6.71 1.03 2.27
N ALA A 327 -6.05 0.06 2.91
CA ALA A 327 -4.79 -0.53 2.44
C ALA A 327 -4.96 -1.16 1.04
N GLY A 328 -6.07 -1.88 0.82
CA GLY A 328 -6.44 -2.40 -0.49
C GLY A 328 -6.68 -1.31 -1.54
N LEU A 329 -7.46 -0.28 -1.20
CA LEU A 329 -7.76 0.85 -2.08
C LEU A 329 -6.49 1.66 -2.43
N SER A 330 -5.56 1.85 -1.49
CA SER A 330 -4.28 2.52 -1.74
C SER A 330 -3.43 1.76 -2.75
N THR A 331 -3.38 0.42 -2.64
CA THR A 331 -2.65 -0.44 -3.59
C THR A 331 -3.26 -0.38 -5.00
N VAL A 332 -4.59 -0.49 -5.11
CA VAL A 332 -5.30 -0.41 -6.39
C VAL A 332 -5.17 0.96 -7.02
N SER A 333 -5.36 2.03 -6.24
CA SER A 333 -5.18 3.40 -6.68
C SER A 333 -3.75 3.64 -7.19
N THR A 334 -2.76 3.08 -6.48
CA THR A 334 -1.35 3.15 -6.86
C THR A 334 -1.11 2.53 -8.24
N GLY A 335 -1.61 1.30 -8.46
CA GLY A 335 -1.47 0.62 -9.75
C GLY A 335 -2.18 1.34 -10.89
N VAL A 336 -3.43 1.75 -10.67
CA VAL A 336 -4.28 2.41 -11.68
C VAL A 336 -3.74 3.79 -12.07
N ASN A 337 -3.31 4.59 -11.10
CA ASN A 337 -2.73 5.91 -11.36
C ASN A 337 -1.39 5.81 -12.10
N SER A 338 -0.56 4.83 -11.74
CA SER A 338 0.70 4.56 -12.44
C SER A 338 0.46 4.17 -13.88
N LEU A 339 -0.49 3.26 -14.13
CA LEU A 339 -0.84 2.82 -15.48
C LEU A 339 -1.38 3.98 -16.34
N ALA A 340 -2.26 4.79 -15.77
CA ALA A 340 -2.79 5.98 -16.44
C ALA A 340 -1.69 7.00 -16.79
N ALA A 341 -0.73 7.23 -15.88
CA ALA A 341 0.38 8.14 -16.10
C ALA A 341 1.31 7.66 -17.23
N ILE A 342 1.65 6.36 -17.22
CA ILE A 342 2.51 5.76 -18.24
C ILE A 342 1.81 5.83 -19.59
N TRP A 343 0.58 5.32 -19.70
CA TRP A 343 -0.18 5.34 -20.95
C TRP A 343 -0.36 6.75 -21.50
N PHE A 344 -0.66 7.73 -20.64
CA PHE A 344 -0.76 9.11 -21.08
C PHE A 344 0.57 9.65 -21.63
N THR A 345 1.69 9.35 -20.97
CA THR A 345 3.03 9.79 -21.39
C THR A 345 3.41 9.18 -22.73
N GLU A 346 3.13 7.89 -22.92
CA GLU A 346 3.36 7.15 -24.17
C GLU A 346 2.47 7.69 -25.31
N LEU A 347 1.17 7.86 -25.07
CA LEU A 347 0.22 8.34 -26.07
C LEU A 347 0.48 9.78 -26.51
N THR A 348 1.03 10.62 -25.63
CA THR A 348 1.32 12.04 -25.93
C THR A 348 2.76 12.29 -26.38
N GLY A 349 3.65 11.30 -26.28
CA GLY A 349 5.06 11.43 -26.64
C GLY A 349 5.77 12.51 -25.83
N SER A 350 5.68 12.45 -24.50
CA SER A 350 6.25 13.48 -23.61
C SER A 350 7.75 13.72 -23.87
N SER A 351 8.14 14.99 -23.78
CA SER A 351 9.44 15.61 -24.12
C SER A 351 10.72 15.00 -23.52
N ALA A 352 10.64 13.95 -22.70
CA ALA A 352 11.80 13.28 -22.11
C ALA A 352 12.63 12.53 -23.18
N GLU A 353 11.98 11.83 -24.11
CA GLU A 353 12.68 11.21 -25.26
C GLU A 353 13.35 12.25 -26.15
N ALA A 354 12.73 13.43 -26.30
CA ALA A 354 13.30 14.53 -27.08
C ALA A 354 14.53 15.18 -26.43
N LYS A 355 14.76 14.99 -25.12
CA LYS A 355 15.99 15.43 -24.44
C LYS A 355 17.09 14.34 -24.47
N LEU A 356 16.73 13.06 -24.35
CA LEU A 356 17.66 11.93 -24.50
C LEU A 356 18.23 11.84 -25.93
N CYS A 357 17.41 12.08 -26.96
CA CYS A 357 17.86 12.07 -28.35
C CYS A 357 18.67 13.30 -28.77
N LYS A 358 18.82 14.32 -27.91
CA LYS A 358 19.65 15.52 -28.23
C LYS A 358 21.13 15.34 -27.91
N GLY A 359 21.51 14.25 -27.25
CA GLY A 359 22.91 13.90 -26.97
C GLY A 359 23.59 13.02 -28.01
N SER A 360 22.85 12.46 -28.98
CA SER A 360 23.41 11.58 -30.01
C SER A 360 23.13 12.17 -31.39
N GLN A 361 24.17 12.70 -32.04
CA GLN A 361 24.11 12.92 -33.48
C GLN A 361 23.89 11.59 -34.20
N SER A 362 23.06 11.65 -35.24
CA SER A 362 22.81 10.60 -36.26
C SER A 362 21.79 9.51 -35.88
N GLY A 363 20.69 9.49 -36.64
CA GLY A 363 19.65 8.46 -36.57
C GLY A 363 18.24 9.04 -36.67
N SER A 364 17.77 9.28 -37.90
CA SER A 364 16.40 9.71 -38.20
C SER A 364 15.37 8.65 -37.79
N VAL A 365 14.76 8.82 -36.61
CA VAL A 365 13.61 8.02 -36.16
C VAL A 365 12.39 8.36 -37.02
N PRO A 366 11.67 7.36 -37.60
CA PRO A 366 10.51 7.59 -38.47
C PRO A 366 9.37 8.30 -37.72
N LYS A 367 8.87 9.40 -38.32
CA LYS A 367 7.87 10.31 -37.75
C LYS A 367 6.44 9.73 -37.65
N SER A 368 6.20 8.48 -38.06
CA SER A 368 4.85 7.92 -38.28
C SER A 368 4.22 7.18 -37.09
N ALA A 369 4.93 6.97 -35.98
CA ALA A 369 4.40 6.24 -34.81
C ALA A 369 4.01 7.12 -33.60
N LEU A 370 4.31 8.42 -33.64
CA LEU A 370 4.06 9.34 -32.53
C LEU A 370 2.85 10.22 -32.83
N LEU A 371 1.69 9.87 -32.26
CA LEU A 371 0.51 10.71 -32.24
C LEU A 371 0.80 11.94 -31.35
N LYS A 372 1.44 12.97 -31.92
CA LYS A 372 1.80 14.22 -31.22
C LYS A 372 0.55 15.06 -30.91
N ILE A 373 -0.32 14.57 -30.03
CA ILE A 373 -1.39 15.40 -29.50
C ILE A 373 -0.78 16.31 -28.44
N ARG A 374 -0.46 17.56 -28.81
CA ARG A 374 -0.14 18.61 -27.85
C ARG A 374 -1.43 19.03 -27.13
N LEU A 375 -1.73 18.38 -26.02
CA LEU A 375 -2.83 18.75 -25.13
C LEU A 375 -2.42 19.94 -24.24
N SER A 376 -3.37 20.86 -24.00
CA SER A 376 -3.24 21.88 -22.94
C SER A 376 -3.13 21.19 -21.57
N GLU A 377 -2.40 21.76 -20.61
CA GLU A 377 -2.22 21.20 -19.26
C GLU A 377 -3.55 20.75 -18.60
N ARG A 378 -4.63 21.50 -18.80
CA ARG A 378 -5.96 21.14 -18.29
C ARG A 378 -6.54 19.91 -18.99
N ALA A 379 -6.38 19.83 -20.31
CA ALA A 379 -6.84 18.69 -21.09
C ALA A 379 -6.01 17.44 -20.79
N SER A 380 -4.70 17.59 -20.57
CA SER A 380 -3.81 16.53 -20.08
C SER A 380 -4.29 15.99 -18.74
N ALA A 381 -4.53 16.84 -17.74
CA ALA A 381 -5.02 16.43 -16.42
C ALA A 381 -6.37 15.71 -16.48
N ILE A 382 -7.29 16.15 -17.37
CA ILE A 382 -8.57 15.49 -17.58
C ILE A 382 -8.38 14.11 -18.23
N ALA A 383 -7.51 14.02 -19.25
CA ALA A 383 -7.23 12.78 -19.95
C ALA A 383 -6.61 11.73 -19.02
N VAL A 384 -5.65 12.09 -18.16
CA VAL A 384 -5.05 11.13 -17.23
C VAL A 384 -6.06 10.65 -16.19
N LYS A 385 -6.93 11.54 -15.67
CA LYS A 385 -8.03 11.18 -14.76
C LYS A 385 -9.04 10.25 -15.43
N ALA A 386 -9.37 10.49 -16.71
CA ALA A 386 -10.27 9.63 -17.47
C ALA A 386 -9.67 8.23 -17.70
N LEU A 387 -8.38 8.15 -18.03
CA LEU A 387 -7.65 6.88 -18.14
C LEU A 387 -7.62 6.13 -16.81
N ALA A 388 -7.33 6.81 -15.70
CA ALA A 388 -7.35 6.20 -14.37
C ALA A 388 -8.75 5.66 -14.03
N LEU A 389 -9.82 6.41 -14.31
CA LEU A 389 -11.18 5.95 -14.09
C LEU A 389 -11.52 4.74 -14.98
N GLY A 390 -11.11 4.74 -16.25
CA GLY A 390 -11.29 3.60 -17.16
C GLY A 390 -10.58 2.34 -16.68
N PHE A 391 -9.30 2.45 -16.30
CA PHE A 391 -8.54 1.33 -15.74
C PHE A 391 -9.11 0.86 -14.39
N GLY A 392 -9.60 1.77 -13.55
CA GLY A 392 -10.29 1.44 -12.30
C GLY A 392 -11.56 0.64 -12.53
N LEU A 393 -12.42 1.08 -13.46
CA LEU A 393 -13.65 0.36 -13.83
C LEU A 393 -13.33 -1.01 -14.45
N PHE A 394 -12.32 -1.09 -15.30
CA PHE A 394 -11.86 -2.36 -15.87
C PHE A 394 -11.36 -3.32 -14.79
N SER A 395 -10.50 -2.83 -13.88
CA SER A 395 -10.00 -3.62 -12.75
C SER A 395 -11.13 -4.13 -11.87
N TYR A 396 -12.12 -3.29 -11.57
CA TYR A 396 -13.32 -3.69 -10.82
C TYR A 396 -14.13 -4.76 -11.56
N GLY A 397 -14.30 -4.64 -12.88
CA GLY A 397 -14.96 -5.66 -13.70
C GLY A 397 -14.26 -7.01 -13.65
N VAL A 398 -12.92 -7.03 -13.67
CA VAL A 398 -12.12 -8.26 -13.56
C VAL A 398 -12.36 -8.96 -12.22
N VAL A 399 -12.58 -8.23 -11.12
CA VAL A 399 -12.87 -8.84 -9.80
C VAL A 399 -14.10 -9.74 -9.84
N PHE A 400 -15.13 -9.41 -10.63
CA PHE A 400 -16.32 -10.28 -10.78
C PHE A 400 -16.06 -11.46 -11.71
N LEU A 401 -15.06 -11.39 -12.58
CA LEU A 401 -14.65 -12.49 -13.43
C LEU A 401 -13.75 -13.49 -12.70
N VAL A 402 -12.91 -13.03 -11.77
CA VAL A 402 -11.93 -13.85 -11.04
C VAL A 402 -12.54 -15.11 -10.40
N PRO A 403 -13.71 -15.08 -9.72
CA PRO A 403 -14.35 -16.27 -9.19
C PRO A 403 -14.71 -17.32 -10.25
N TYR A 404 -15.02 -16.88 -11.47
CA TYR A 404 -15.34 -17.75 -12.62
C TYR A 404 -14.09 -18.22 -13.37
N MET A 405 -12.92 -17.60 -13.13
CA MET A 405 -11.64 -18.02 -13.70
C MET A 405 -11.01 -19.20 -12.93
N GLY A 406 -11.68 -19.72 -11.89
CA GLY A 406 -11.21 -20.82 -11.05
C GLY A 406 -10.78 -22.06 -11.86
N GLY A 407 -9.47 -22.22 -12.03
CA GLY A 407 -8.84 -23.30 -12.80
C GLY A 407 -7.87 -22.82 -13.88
N LEU A 408 -8.05 -21.61 -14.45
CA LEU A 408 -7.22 -21.14 -15.57
C LEU A 408 -5.78 -20.80 -15.19
N VAL A 409 -5.52 -20.33 -13.97
CA VAL A 409 -4.15 -20.00 -13.51
C VAL A 409 -3.33 -21.28 -13.25
N PRO A 410 -3.83 -22.30 -12.51
CA PRO A 410 -3.18 -23.60 -12.46
C PRO A 410 -3.04 -24.25 -13.84
N VAL A 411 -4.04 -24.13 -14.72
CA VAL A 411 -4.00 -24.70 -16.08
C VAL A 411 -2.98 -23.99 -16.98
N SER A 412 -2.81 -22.67 -16.87
CA SER A 412 -1.80 -21.93 -17.63
C SER A 412 -0.38 -22.23 -17.14
N ILE A 413 -0.18 -22.41 -15.83
CA ILE A 413 1.08 -22.90 -15.27
C ILE A 413 1.31 -24.37 -15.67
N PHE A 414 0.28 -25.22 -15.64
CA PHE A 414 0.33 -26.63 -16.04
C PHE A 414 0.66 -26.79 -17.53
N PHE A 415 0.08 -25.98 -18.43
CA PHE A 415 0.43 -25.96 -19.86
C PHE A 415 1.85 -25.44 -20.10
N TYR A 416 2.34 -24.51 -19.28
CA TYR A 416 3.72 -24.06 -19.37
C TYR A 416 4.70 -25.17 -18.96
N LEU A 417 4.40 -25.91 -17.89
CA LEU A 417 5.21 -27.03 -17.41
C LEU A 417 5.11 -28.29 -18.30
N THR A 418 3.97 -28.59 -18.92
CA THR A 418 3.87 -29.73 -19.85
C THR A 418 4.55 -29.49 -21.20
N LYS A 419 4.76 -28.22 -21.59
CA LYS A 419 5.49 -27.89 -22.82
C LYS A 419 7.00 -28.04 -22.68
N TYR A 420 7.52 -27.99 -21.45
CA TYR A 420 8.92 -28.26 -21.12
C TYR A 420 8.98 -29.50 -20.23
N LYS A 421 9.06 -30.70 -20.83
CA LYS A 421 9.38 -31.93 -20.09
C LYS A 421 10.68 -31.73 -19.29
N ILE A 422 10.56 -31.44 -18.01
CA ILE A 422 11.56 -31.70 -16.97
C ILE A 422 11.03 -32.89 -16.18
#